data_AF-L9KX49-F1
#
_entry.id   AF-L9KX49-F1
#
_cell.length_a   1.000
_cell.length_b   1.000
_cell.length_c   1.000
_cell.angle_alpha   90.00
_cell.angle_beta   90.00
_cell.angle_gamma   90.00
#
_symmetry.space_group_name_H-M   'P 1'
#
loop_
_entity.id
_entity.type
_entity.pdbx_description
1 polymer ?
#
loop_
_entity_poly.entity_id
_entity_poly.type
_entity_poly.pdbx_seq_one_letter_code
_entity_poly.pdbx_strand_id
1 'polypeptide(L)'
;MGEAFGGPLWRPGQQTRFKAFVAIGDYNDHVGLGVKRSKEVATAIRGAIILAKLSIVPVRRGYWGNKIGKPHTVPRKVTSCCGSVLVCLIPAPGSTGIVSAPVPRKLLMMADIDDCYTSAWGYTSTLGYTSTLGNFAKATFDASPRPTAV
;
A
#
# COMPACT_ATOMS: atom_id res chain seq x y z
N MET A 1 40.11 -34.99 6.70
CA MET A 1 39.46 -34.82 5.38
C MET A 1 38.07 -35.44 5.48
N GLY A 2 37.01 -34.64 5.42
CA GLY A 2 35.63 -35.12 5.55
C GLY A 2 34.67 -33.97 5.88
N GLU A 3 34.35 -33.15 4.88
CA GLU A 3 33.44 -32.00 5.01
C GLU A 3 31.98 -32.44 5.13
N ALA A 4 31.28 -31.94 6.14
CA ALA A 4 29.83 -32.06 6.26
C ALA A 4 29.17 -30.87 5.54
N PHE A 5 28.60 -31.14 4.37
CA PHE A 5 27.83 -30.17 3.59
C PHE A 5 26.66 -29.60 4.41
N GLY A 6 26.74 -28.30 4.71
CA GLY A 6 25.62 -27.50 5.22
C GLY A 6 24.54 -27.34 4.14
N GLY A 7 23.69 -28.35 3.99
CA GLY A 7 22.43 -28.23 3.26
C GLY A 7 21.36 -27.52 4.12
N PRO A 8 20.40 -26.80 3.51
CA PRO A 8 19.33 -26.13 4.24
C PRO A 8 18.52 -27.16 5.04
N LEU A 9 18.45 -26.96 6.37
CA LEU A 9 17.74 -27.81 7.32
C LEU A 9 16.22 -27.60 7.19
N TRP A 10 15.62 -28.12 6.12
CA TRP A 10 14.17 -28.23 6.00
C TRP A 10 13.70 -29.31 6.98
N ARG A 11 13.14 -28.88 8.12
CA ARG A 11 12.54 -29.80 9.08
C ARG A 11 11.25 -30.38 8.49
N PRO A 12 11.07 -31.72 8.49
CA PRO A 12 9.79 -32.32 8.10
C PRO A 12 8.67 -31.76 8.98
N GLY A 13 7.65 -31.13 8.36
CA GLY A 13 6.53 -30.49 9.08
C GLY A 13 6.35 -28.99 8.81
N GLN A 14 7.21 -28.36 8.00
CA GLN A 14 7.06 -26.94 7.66
C GLN A 14 5.88 -26.69 6.69
N GLN A 15 4.72 -26.38 7.25
CA GLN A 15 3.52 -26.01 6.48
C GLN A 15 3.64 -24.56 6.00
N THR A 16 3.93 -24.38 4.71
CA THR A 16 3.96 -23.05 4.10
C THR A 16 2.55 -22.46 4.00
N ARG A 17 2.43 -21.17 4.26
CA ARG A 17 1.17 -20.42 4.17
C ARG A 17 1.39 -19.19 3.33
N PHE A 18 0.54 -18.97 2.35
CA PHE A 18 0.60 -17.82 1.45
C PHE A 18 -0.10 -16.62 2.08
N LYS A 19 0.55 -15.45 2.01
CA LYS A 19 -0.01 -14.17 2.41
C LYS A 19 -0.38 -13.40 1.14
N ALA A 20 -1.67 -13.15 0.95
CA ALA A 20 -2.19 -12.35 -0.16
C ALA A 20 -2.47 -10.92 0.33
N PHE A 21 -2.01 -9.95 -0.46
CA PHE A 21 -2.38 -8.54 -0.32
C PHE A 21 -3.26 -8.19 -1.51
N VAL A 22 -4.45 -7.68 -1.23
CA VAL A 22 -5.39 -7.24 -2.25
C VAL A 22 -5.78 -5.81 -1.94
N ALA A 23 -5.74 -4.97 -2.97
CA ALA A 23 -6.24 -3.62 -2.91
C ALA A 23 -7.44 -3.51 -3.86
N ILE A 24 -8.46 -2.78 -3.42
CA ILE A 24 -9.70 -2.52 -4.16
C ILE A 24 -9.89 -1.02 -4.15
N GLY A 25 -10.34 -0.47 -5.28
CA GLY A 25 -10.87 0.89 -5.32
C GLY A 25 -11.75 1.06 -6.54
N ASP A 26 -12.60 2.09 -6.48
CA ASP A 26 -13.58 2.41 -7.51
C ASP A 26 -13.12 3.54 -8.44
N TYR A 27 -11.87 4.02 -8.28
CA TYR A 27 -11.36 5.21 -8.97
C TYR A 27 -12.24 6.44 -8.75
N ASN A 28 -12.96 6.48 -7.63
CA ASN A 28 -13.88 7.56 -7.28
C ASN A 28 -13.84 7.78 -5.77
N ASP A 29 -12.66 8.14 -5.28
CA ASP A 29 -12.37 8.44 -3.88
C ASP A 29 -12.47 7.28 -2.88
N HIS A 30 -12.72 6.04 -3.28
CA HIS A 30 -12.76 4.92 -2.34
C HIS A 30 -11.60 3.96 -2.55
N VAL A 31 -10.90 3.64 -1.47
CA VAL A 31 -9.83 2.64 -1.48
C VAL A 31 -9.97 1.71 -0.28
N GLY A 32 -9.70 0.42 -0.49
CA GLY A 32 -9.72 -0.63 0.51
C GLY A 32 -8.48 -1.52 0.38
N LEU A 33 -7.91 -1.93 1.51
CA LEU A 33 -6.78 -2.84 1.57
C LEU A 33 -7.13 -4.05 2.43
N GLY A 34 -6.94 -5.24 1.87
CA GLY A 34 -7.19 -6.52 2.52
C GLY A 34 -5.95 -7.40 2.54
N VAL A 35 -5.67 -8.01 3.69
CA VAL A 35 -4.56 -8.95 3.87
C VAL A 35 -5.07 -10.23 4.49
N LYS A 36 -4.86 -11.36 3.83
CA LYS A 36 -5.26 -12.68 4.33
C LYS A 36 -4.11 -13.67 4.20
N ARG A 37 -4.00 -14.60 5.14
CA ARG A 37 -3.04 -15.71 5.11
C ARG A 37 -3.78 -17.03 5.11
N SER A 38 -3.50 -17.91 4.15
CA SER A 38 -4.10 -19.25 4.06
C SER A 38 -3.10 -20.28 3.55
N LYS A 39 -3.44 -21.57 3.65
CA LYS A 39 -2.66 -22.67 3.05
C LYS A 39 -2.85 -22.73 1.53
N GLU A 40 -4.05 -22.44 1.07
CA GLU A 40 -4.38 -22.36 -0.36
C GLU A 40 -4.37 -20.92 -0.86
N VAL A 41 -3.82 -20.72 -2.05
CA VAL A 41 -3.70 -19.40 -2.69
C VAL A 41 -5.07 -18.83 -3.03
N ALA A 42 -5.95 -19.61 -3.66
CA ALA A 42 -7.28 -19.16 -4.07
C ALA A 42 -8.12 -18.70 -2.86
N THR A 43 -8.08 -19.46 -1.77
CA THR A 43 -8.79 -19.15 -0.53
C THR A 43 -8.20 -17.91 0.16
N ALA A 44 -6.89 -17.69 0.09
CA ALA A 44 -6.26 -16.45 0.58
C ALA A 44 -6.75 -15.22 -0.21
N ILE A 45 -6.80 -15.30 -1.54
CA ILE A 45 -7.22 -14.18 -2.39
C ILE A 45 -8.69 -13.84 -2.17
N ARG A 46 -9.58 -14.84 -2.18
CA ARG A 46 -11.02 -14.65 -1.93
C ARG A 46 -11.27 -14.02 -0.56
N GLY A 47 -10.60 -14.50 0.48
CA GLY A 47 -10.70 -13.93 1.81
C GLY A 47 -10.13 -12.51 1.92
N ALA A 48 -9.06 -12.20 1.19
CA ALA A 48 -8.48 -10.86 1.14
C ALA A 48 -9.40 -9.87 0.40
N ILE A 49 -10.09 -10.28 -0.66
CA ILE A 49 -11.09 -9.46 -1.36
C ILE A 49 -12.23 -9.08 -0.41
N ILE A 50 -12.77 -10.06 0.33
CA ILE A 50 -13.84 -9.79 1.31
C ILE A 50 -13.36 -8.80 2.36
N LEU A 51 -12.15 -9.01 2.90
CA LEU A 51 -11.60 -8.10 3.90
C LEU A 51 -11.37 -6.69 3.34
N ALA A 52 -10.89 -6.57 2.10
CA ALA A 52 -10.70 -5.28 1.43
C ALA A 52 -12.03 -4.53 1.21
N LYS A 53 -13.13 -5.24 0.92
CA LYS A 53 -14.47 -4.65 0.81
C LYS A 53 -15.00 -4.15 2.16
N LEU A 54 -14.64 -4.81 3.25
CA LEU A 54 -15.03 -4.40 4.61
C LEU A 54 -14.22 -3.20 5.10
N SER A 55 -12.98 -3.02 4.62
CA SER A 55 -12.07 -1.96 5.03
C SER A 55 -12.00 -0.78 4.04
N ILE A 56 -13.08 -0.52 3.30
CA ILE A 56 -13.13 0.62 2.38
C ILE A 56 -13.10 1.93 3.19
N VAL A 57 -12.20 2.82 2.77
CA VAL A 57 -12.00 4.14 3.36
C VAL A 57 -12.22 5.18 2.27
N PRO A 58 -13.05 6.22 2.53
CA PRO A 58 -13.15 7.37 1.63
C PRO A 58 -11.88 8.23 1.72
N VAL A 59 -11.40 8.67 0.58
CA VAL A 59 -10.19 9.46 0.39
C VAL A 59 -10.59 10.89 0.06
N ARG A 60 -10.07 11.83 0.85
CA ARG A 60 -10.31 13.25 0.67
C ARG A 60 -9.28 13.84 -0.29
N ARG A 61 -9.73 14.25 -1.47
CA ARG A 61 -8.92 15.02 -2.41
C ARG A 61 -8.95 16.53 -2.12
N GLY A 62 -7.98 17.23 -2.69
CA GLY A 62 -7.78 18.67 -2.53
C GLY A 62 -7.06 19.30 -3.73
N TYR A 63 -6.58 20.52 -3.50
CA TYR A 63 -5.93 21.37 -4.49
C TYR A 63 -4.55 21.78 -3.98
N TRP A 64 -3.58 21.96 -4.88
CA TRP A 64 -2.21 22.36 -4.52
C TRP A 64 -2.07 23.85 -4.14
N GLY A 65 -3.07 24.68 -4.45
CA GLY A 65 -3.09 26.08 -4.05
C GLY A 65 -4.39 26.77 -4.44
N ASN A 66 -4.65 26.89 -5.74
CA ASN A 66 -5.88 27.49 -6.26
C ASN A 66 -6.98 26.44 -6.44
N LYS A 67 -8.22 26.79 -6.07
CA LYS A 67 -9.41 25.93 -6.21
C LYS A 67 -9.94 25.97 -7.65
N ILE A 68 -9.14 25.51 -8.60
CA ILE A 68 -9.51 25.49 -10.02
C ILE A 68 -9.75 24.05 -10.45
N GLY A 69 -10.92 23.79 -11.04
CA GLY A 69 -11.27 22.50 -11.60
C GLY A 69 -11.65 21.44 -10.57
N LYS A 70 -11.39 20.17 -10.90
CA LYS A 70 -11.62 19.02 -10.01
C LYS A 70 -10.45 18.86 -9.03
N PRO A 71 -10.69 18.36 -7.81
CA PRO A 71 -9.63 18.10 -6.86
C PRO A 71 -8.75 16.94 -7.38
N HIS A 72 -7.47 17.21 -7.61
CA HIS A 72 -6.52 16.31 -8.29
C HIS A 72 -5.40 15.81 -7.38
N THR A 73 -5.20 16.43 -6.22
CA THR A 73 -4.07 16.13 -5.32
C THR A 73 -4.50 15.92 -3.88
N VAL A 74 -3.55 15.56 -3.01
CA VAL A 74 -3.76 15.42 -1.56
C VAL A 74 -3.92 16.84 -0.95
N PRO A 75 -4.86 17.08 -0.01
CA PRO A 75 -5.11 18.42 0.52
C PRO A 75 -3.97 19.01 1.37
N ARG A 76 -3.14 18.16 1.97
CA ARG A 76 -2.01 18.54 2.83
C ARG A 76 -0.92 17.49 2.69
N LYS A 77 0.32 17.85 3.00
CA LYS A 77 1.38 16.86 3.23
C LYS A 77 0.97 15.90 4.37
N VAL A 78 0.80 14.61 4.06
CA VAL A 78 0.44 13.56 5.03
C VAL A 78 1.62 12.62 5.18
N THR A 79 2.00 12.33 6.42
CA THR A 79 3.04 11.36 6.73
C THR A 79 2.44 10.24 7.58
N SER A 80 2.71 8.99 7.22
CA SER A 80 2.34 7.81 7.99
C SER A 80 3.55 6.91 8.20
N CYS A 81 3.47 6.05 9.21
CA CYS A 81 4.47 5.01 9.46
C CYS A 81 3.77 3.66 9.65
N CYS A 82 4.39 2.60 9.12
CA CYS A 82 4.05 1.22 9.44
C CYS A 82 5.33 0.43 9.67
N GLY A 83 5.60 0.10 10.93
CA GLY A 83 6.88 -0.51 11.32
C GLY A 83 8.03 0.47 11.10
N SER A 84 9.03 0.04 10.32
CA SER A 84 10.21 0.85 9.98
C SER A 84 10.04 1.70 8.71
N VAL A 85 8.90 1.58 8.02
CA VAL A 85 8.65 2.27 6.76
C VAL A 85 7.82 3.52 7.03
N LEU A 86 8.35 4.66 6.58
CA LEU A 86 7.69 5.96 6.67
C LEU A 86 7.36 6.44 5.26
N VAL A 87 6.09 6.73 5.01
CA VAL A 87 5.61 7.21 3.71
C VAL A 87 5.05 8.62 3.90
N CYS A 88 5.44 9.52 3.02
CA CYS A 88 4.94 10.87 2.99
C CYS A 88 4.37 11.20 1.61
N LEU A 89 3.08 11.54 1.59
CA LEU A 89 2.37 12.08 0.44
C LEU A 89 2.51 13.59 0.46
N ILE A 90 3.02 14.15 -0.62
CA ILE A 90 3.26 15.57 -0.79
C ILE A 90 2.35 16.04 -1.94
N PRO A 91 1.60 17.13 -1.75
CA PRO A 91 0.73 17.66 -2.78
C PRO A 91 1.57 18.19 -3.94
N ALA A 92 1.10 17.96 -5.16
CA ALA A 92 1.82 18.28 -6.39
C ALA A 92 0.99 19.23 -7.28
N PRO A 93 1.63 20.06 -8.11
CA PRO A 93 0.93 20.84 -9.11
C PRO A 93 0.15 19.95 -10.07
N GLY A 94 -0.92 20.48 -10.64
CA GLY A 94 -1.68 19.80 -11.70
C GLY A 94 -0.76 19.37 -12.84
N SER A 95 -1.01 18.19 -13.41
CA SER A 95 -0.25 17.57 -14.52
C SER A 95 1.14 17.02 -14.18
N THR A 96 1.46 16.86 -12.89
CA THR A 96 2.69 16.18 -12.44
C THR A 96 2.63 14.66 -12.65
N GLY A 97 1.44 14.07 -12.53
CA GLY A 97 1.24 12.64 -12.42
C GLY A 97 1.67 12.09 -11.06
N ILE A 98 1.49 10.78 -10.90
CA ILE A 98 1.85 10.07 -9.66
C ILE A 98 3.33 9.68 -9.71
N VAL A 99 4.17 10.40 -8.96
CA VAL A 99 5.59 10.10 -8.80
C VAL A 99 5.76 9.18 -7.60
N SER A 100 5.69 7.88 -7.86
CA SER A 100 5.75 6.85 -6.82
C SER A 100 6.28 5.50 -7.30
N ALA A 101 6.66 4.66 -6.33
CA ALA A 101 6.96 3.26 -6.55
C ALA A 101 5.71 2.49 -7.07
N PRO A 102 5.87 1.34 -7.76
CA PRO A 102 4.76 0.69 -8.45
C PRO A 102 3.61 0.23 -7.54
N VAL A 103 3.87 -0.08 -6.26
CA VAL A 103 2.86 -0.51 -5.28
C VAL A 103 1.96 0.66 -4.84
N PRO A 104 2.50 1.74 -4.23
CA PRO A 104 1.72 2.92 -3.87
C PRO A 104 1.10 3.62 -5.08
N ARG A 105 1.76 3.61 -6.25
CA ARG A 105 1.19 4.14 -7.49
C ARG A 105 -0.17 3.53 -7.82
N LYS A 106 -0.31 2.20 -7.72
CA LYS A 106 -1.59 1.51 -7.96
C LYS A 106 -2.65 1.91 -6.93
N LEU A 107 -2.27 2.02 -5.66
CA LEU A 107 -3.17 2.42 -4.58
C LEU A 107 -3.69 3.86 -4.79
N LEU A 108 -2.80 4.79 -5.12
CA LEU A 108 -3.16 6.19 -5.37
C LEU A 108 -4.02 6.35 -6.63
N MET A 109 -3.73 5.58 -7.69
CA MET A 109 -4.59 5.53 -8.88
C MET A 109 -6.01 5.06 -8.53
N MET A 110 -6.14 3.99 -7.74
CA MET A 110 -7.44 3.48 -7.31
C MET A 110 -8.20 4.46 -6.40
N ALA A 111 -7.49 5.36 -5.73
CA ALA A 111 -8.04 6.42 -4.89
C ALA A 111 -8.39 7.71 -5.67
N ASP A 112 -8.28 7.72 -7.00
CA ASP A 112 -8.57 8.87 -7.87
C ASP A 112 -7.67 10.10 -7.62
N ILE A 113 -6.41 9.87 -7.21
CA ILE A 113 -5.40 10.91 -7.06
C ILE A 113 -4.53 10.94 -8.33
N ASP A 114 -4.66 12.02 -9.10
CA ASP A 114 -3.93 12.19 -10.36
C ASP A 114 -2.49 12.66 -10.13
N ASP A 115 -2.30 13.59 -9.17
CA ASP A 115 -1.03 14.28 -8.96
C ASP A 115 -0.57 14.14 -7.51
N CYS A 116 0.55 13.45 -7.30
CA CYS A 116 1.15 13.34 -5.97
C CYS A 116 2.64 13.00 -6.05
N TYR A 117 3.43 13.71 -5.25
CA TYR A 117 4.80 13.30 -4.94
C TYR A 117 4.78 12.37 -3.73
N THR A 118 5.48 11.24 -3.84
CA THR A 118 5.66 10.34 -2.71
C THR A 118 7.11 10.28 -2.30
N SER A 119 7.37 10.36 -1.00
CA SER A 119 8.68 10.09 -0.44
C SER A 119 8.56 8.96 0.57
N ALA A 120 9.47 8.00 0.50
CA ALA A 120 9.47 6.84 1.37
C ALA A 120 10.85 6.70 2.00
N TRP A 121 10.88 6.56 3.33
CA TRP A 121 12.09 6.48 4.14
C TRP A 121 12.05 5.19 4.97
N GLY A 122 13.23 4.62 5.25
CA GLY A 122 13.39 3.39 6.04
C GLY A 122 13.73 2.15 5.21
N TYR A 123 13.52 0.96 5.79
CA TYR A 123 13.75 -0.33 5.11
C TYR A 123 12.66 -0.60 4.06
N THR A 124 12.74 0.13 2.94
CA THR A 124 11.86 0.03 1.77
C THR A 124 12.36 -0.97 0.73
N SER A 125 13.50 -1.63 1.01
CA SER A 125 14.25 -2.43 0.04
C SER A 125 13.35 -3.42 -0.70
N THR A 126 13.16 -3.09 -1.98
CA THR A 126 12.48 -3.88 -3.00
C THR A 126 13.16 -5.24 -3.25
N LEU A 127 14.33 -5.47 -2.66
CA LEU A 127 15.03 -6.75 -2.66
C LEU A 127 14.74 -7.55 -1.38
N GLY A 128 13.99 -8.65 -1.53
CA GLY A 128 14.25 -9.88 -0.77
C GLY A 128 13.31 -10.25 0.38
N TYR A 129 12.56 -9.33 1.01
CA TYR A 129 11.71 -9.69 2.16
C TYR A 129 10.24 -9.33 1.93
N THR A 130 9.38 -10.33 1.71
CA THR A 130 7.92 -10.21 1.53
C THR A 130 7.19 -9.45 2.66
N SER A 131 7.85 -9.28 3.82
CA SER A 131 7.35 -8.53 4.97
C SER A 131 7.34 -7.01 4.77
N THR A 132 8.26 -6.43 3.99
CA THR A 132 8.37 -4.97 3.82
C THR A 132 7.39 -4.40 2.80
N LEU A 133 7.09 -5.12 1.71
CA LEU A 133 6.07 -4.73 0.72
C LEU A 133 4.69 -4.56 1.35
N GLY A 134 4.35 -5.44 2.29
CA GLY A 134 3.09 -5.36 3.03
C GLY A 134 2.99 -4.14 3.93
N ASN A 135 4.08 -3.81 4.61
CA ASN A 135 4.15 -2.61 5.46
C ASN A 135 4.12 -1.34 4.62
N PHE A 136 4.73 -1.34 3.43
CA PHE A 136 4.72 -0.22 2.52
C PHE A 136 3.32 0.06 1.94
N ALA A 137 2.60 -0.99 1.53
CA ALA A 137 1.21 -0.87 1.09
C ALA A 137 0.29 -0.38 2.22
N LYS A 138 0.49 -0.90 3.44
CA LYS A 138 -0.25 -0.43 4.62
C LYS A 138 0.05 1.03 4.97
N ALA A 139 1.33 1.43 5.00
CA ALA A 139 1.71 2.81 5.27
C ALA A 139 1.06 3.76 4.25
N THR A 140 1.07 3.39 2.97
CA THR A 140 0.45 4.21 1.92
C THR A 140 -1.07 4.30 2.10
N PHE A 141 -1.72 3.18 2.43
CA PHE A 141 -3.15 3.16 2.74
C PHE A 141 -3.47 4.03 3.97
N ASP A 142 -2.66 3.96 5.02
CA ASP A 142 -2.85 4.78 6.23
C ASP A 142 -2.53 6.26 6.01
N ALA A 143 -1.64 6.57 5.06
CA ALA A 143 -1.35 7.93 4.62
C ALA A 143 -2.46 8.53 3.75
N SER A 144 -3.40 7.72 3.25
CA SER A 144 -4.50 8.26 2.45
C SER A 144 -5.27 9.28 3.28
N PRO A 145 -5.48 10.50 2.75
CA PRO A 145 -6.17 11.55 3.49
C PRO A 145 -7.61 11.11 3.76
N ARG A 146 -7.95 10.92 5.03
CA ARG A 146 -9.32 10.60 5.42
C ARG A 146 -10.14 11.89 5.61
N PRO A 147 -11.44 11.89 5.31
CA PRO A 147 -12.31 12.94 5.80
C PRO A 147 -12.30 12.86 7.33
N THR A 148 -11.67 13.81 7.99
CA THR A 148 -11.80 13.99 9.44
C THR A 148 -13.28 14.23 9.74
N ALA A 149 -13.88 13.40 10.59
CA ALA A 149 -15.15 13.73 11.20
C ALA A 149 -14.98 15.06 11.96
N VAL A 150 -15.80 16.04 11.60
CA VAL A 150 -15.96 17.31 12.34
C VAL A 150 -16.55 17.05 13.71
#